data_AF-G2WPF4-F1
#
_entry.id   AF-G2WPF4-F1
#
_cell.length_a   1.000
_cell.length_b   1.000
_cell.length_c   1.000
_cell.angle_alpha   90.00
_cell.angle_beta   90.00
_cell.angle_gamma   90.00
#
_symmetry.space_group_name_H-M   'P 1'
#
loop_
_entity.id
_entity.type
_entity.pdbx_description
1 polymer ?
#
loop_
_entity_poly.entity_id
_entity_poly.type
_entity_poly.pdbx_seq_one_letter_code
_entity_poly.pdbx_strand_id
1 'polypeptide(L)'
;MSFSSILSQDITDDITPPAYSATLGSREQIVFRAYQNEPWLAGTASNLILDKKLVIVDRELLFQVLMVENITKSKLTQIDDIKTKLDPKKQKVDRLRSGAQGNGAKKYEVITQVDMEDDGNVADNNCAKENNSNNNSSAAKNKAVFKLTLQSKSGDVFFAINSTPISWSSCMLGSKIVILPGTVFNRGVFILKDSQVIFLGGINRVWNENRDQKFCDYLESKLQRDKQLVNGGSKKRKAND
;
A
#
# COMPACT_ATOMS: atom_id res chain seq x y z
N MET A 1 -22.51 7.62 -23.68
CA MET A 1 -21.26 7.14 -23.08
C MET A 1 -21.61 6.14 -21.98
N SER A 2 -21.01 4.95 -21.97
CA SER A 2 -21.29 3.93 -20.95
C SER A 2 -20.43 4.14 -19.71
N PHE A 3 -20.86 3.59 -18.58
CA PHE A 3 -20.11 3.46 -17.32
C PHE A 3 -18.64 3.02 -17.50
N SER A 4 -18.34 2.30 -18.58
CA SER A 4 -17.00 1.85 -18.95
C SER A 4 -16.00 2.99 -19.19
N SER A 5 -16.43 4.18 -19.60
CA SER A 5 -15.52 5.32 -19.82
C SER A 5 -14.88 5.82 -18.52
N ILE A 6 -15.69 5.96 -17.45
CA ILE A 6 -15.23 6.39 -16.12
C ILE A 6 -14.13 5.46 -15.58
N LEU A 7 -14.20 4.16 -15.86
CA LEU A 7 -13.24 3.18 -15.35
C LEU A 7 -11.95 3.08 -16.19
N SER A 8 -11.96 3.53 -17.44
CA SER A 8 -10.86 3.31 -18.38
C SER A 8 -10.01 4.54 -18.68
N GLN A 9 -10.50 5.73 -18.38
CA GLN A 9 -9.83 7.02 -18.64
C GLN A 9 -9.29 7.64 -17.35
N ASP A 10 -8.50 8.70 -17.47
CA ASP A 10 -8.13 9.52 -16.32
C ASP A 10 -9.38 10.22 -15.77
N ILE A 11 -9.52 10.29 -14.45
CA ILE A 11 -10.68 10.92 -13.80
C ILE A 11 -10.74 12.43 -14.02
N THR A 12 -9.61 13.05 -14.37
CA THR A 12 -9.52 14.49 -14.62
C THR A 12 -9.86 14.88 -16.05
N ASP A 13 -9.99 13.91 -16.96
CA ASP A 13 -10.43 14.18 -18.32
C ASP A 13 -11.91 14.56 -18.33
N ASP A 14 -12.34 15.38 -19.30
CA ASP A 14 -13.75 15.77 -19.47
C ASP A 14 -14.61 14.55 -19.85
N ILE A 15 -15.07 13.82 -18.83
CA ILE A 15 -15.94 12.67 -19.02
C ILE A 15 -17.39 13.19 -19.02
N THR A 16 -18.07 13.08 -20.17
CA THR A 16 -19.51 13.34 -20.22
C THR A 16 -20.22 12.30 -19.34
N PRO A 17 -20.95 12.71 -18.28
CA PRO A 17 -21.61 11.76 -17.40
C PRO A 17 -22.62 10.90 -18.20
N PRO A 18 -22.81 9.63 -17.85
CA PRO A 18 -23.89 8.82 -18.42
C PRO A 18 -25.23 9.52 -18.19
N ALA A 19 -26.17 9.45 -19.13
CA ALA A 19 -27.52 9.93 -18.84
C ALA A 19 -28.08 9.14 -17.65
N TYR A 20 -28.66 9.83 -16.66
CA TYR A 20 -29.30 9.17 -15.52
C TYR A 20 -30.38 8.23 -16.04
N SER A 21 -30.22 6.93 -15.82
CA SER A 21 -31.26 5.95 -16.10
C SER A 21 -31.71 5.32 -14.80
N ALA A 22 -33.02 5.36 -14.54
CA ALA A 22 -33.65 4.68 -13.42
C ALA A 22 -33.48 3.14 -13.48
N THR A 23 -32.98 2.60 -14.60
CA THR A 23 -32.68 1.17 -14.79
C THR A 23 -31.28 0.75 -14.37
N LEU A 24 -30.44 1.67 -13.88
CA LEU A 24 -29.09 1.34 -13.42
C LEU A 24 -29.14 0.51 -12.12
N GLY A 25 -28.25 -0.47 -12.01
CA GLY A 25 -28.06 -1.25 -10.80
C GLY A 25 -27.57 -0.40 -9.62
N SER A 26 -27.69 -0.94 -8.40
CA SER A 26 -27.35 -0.22 -7.17
C SER A 26 -25.90 0.26 -7.15
N ARG A 27 -24.97 -0.52 -7.70
CA ARG A 27 -23.54 -0.16 -7.80
C ARG A 27 -23.33 1.00 -8.77
N GLU A 28 -23.94 0.94 -9.95
CA GLU A 28 -23.81 1.97 -10.99
C GLU A 28 -24.41 3.30 -10.51
N GLN A 29 -25.52 3.25 -9.78
CA GLN A 29 -26.12 4.43 -9.17
C GLN A 29 -25.17 5.11 -8.16
N ILE A 30 -24.45 4.33 -7.34
CA ILE A 30 -23.49 4.89 -6.37
C ILE A 30 -22.35 5.61 -7.09
N VAL A 31 -21.78 5.00 -8.14
CA VAL A 31 -20.72 5.65 -8.92
C VAL A 31 -21.23 6.91 -9.59
N PHE A 32 -22.45 6.87 -10.12
CA PHE A 32 -23.06 8.03 -10.77
C PHE A 32 -23.22 9.19 -9.79
N ARG A 33 -23.76 8.93 -8.59
CA ARG A 33 -23.85 9.94 -7.51
C ARG A 33 -22.47 10.46 -7.10
N ALA A 34 -21.50 9.56 -6.90
CA ALA A 34 -20.13 9.93 -6.53
C ALA A 34 -19.44 10.80 -7.59
N TYR A 35 -19.72 10.56 -8.87
CA TYR A 35 -19.21 11.37 -9.98
C TYR A 35 -19.84 12.77 -10.02
N GLN A 36 -21.14 12.87 -9.75
CA GLN A 36 -21.86 14.15 -9.73
C GLN A 36 -21.50 15.01 -8.52
N ASN A 37 -21.20 14.41 -7.37
CA ASN A 37 -20.84 15.14 -6.15
C ASN A 37 -19.61 16.05 -6.33
N GLU A 38 -19.62 17.20 -5.65
CA GLU A 38 -18.49 18.13 -5.65
C GLU A 38 -17.22 17.48 -5.08
N PRO A 39 -16.02 17.76 -5.66
CA PRO A 39 -14.76 17.25 -5.14
C PRO A 39 -14.58 17.56 -3.66
N TRP A 40 -13.87 16.68 -2.95
CA TRP A 40 -13.67 16.86 -1.52
C TRP A 40 -12.84 18.11 -1.23
N LEU A 41 -13.39 19.04 -0.42
CA LEU A 41 -12.73 20.29 -0.03
C LEU A 41 -12.23 21.13 -1.24
N ALA A 42 -12.95 21.10 -2.36
CA ALA A 42 -12.63 21.87 -3.56
C ALA A 42 -12.28 23.33 -3.24
N GLY A 43 -11.16 23.82 -3.78
CA GLY A 43 -10.70 25.21 -3.57
C GLY A 43 -10.12 25.51 -2.18
N THR A 44 -10.01 24.53 -1.29
CA THR A 44 -9.38 24.72 0.03
C THR A 44 -7.85 24.61 -0.09
N ALA A 45 -7.13 25.61 0.40
CA ALA A 45 -5.66 25.59 0.41
C ALA A 45 -5.11 24.42 1.25
N SER A 46 -3.99 23.81 0.81
CA SER A 46 -3.46 22.57 1.41
C SER A 46 -3.13 22.70 2.89
N ASN A 47 -2.65 23.86 3.36
CA ASN A 47 -2.39 24.11 4.77
C ASN A 47 -3.66 24.02 5.62
N LEU A 48 -4.78 24.56 5.12
CA LEU A 48 -6.07 24.50 5.81
C LEU A 48 -6.65 23.08 5.84
N ILE A 49 -6.36 22.26 4.83
CA ILE A 49 -6.74 20.84 4.79
C ILE A 49 -6.03 20.06 5.91
N LEU A 50 -4.76 20.36 6.18
CA LEU A 50 -3.98 19.71 7.25
C LEU A 50 -4.50 20.04 8.65
N ASP A 51 -5.14 21.21 8.81
CA ASP A 51 -5.74 21.62 10.08
C ASP A 51 -7.08 20.94 10.37
N LYS A 52 -7.74 20.36 9.36
CA LYS A 52 -9.00 19.62 9.52
C LYS A 52 -8.73 18.31 10.28
N LYS A 53 -9.31 18.18 11.48
CA LYS A 53 -9.18 16.99 12.32
C LYS A 53 -10.52 16.25 12.41
N LEU A 54 -10.47 14.93 12.24
CA LEU A 54 -11.60 14.01 12.43
C LEU A 54 -12.91 14.44 11.73
N VAL A 55 -12.80 14.96 10.51
CA VAL A 55 -13.96 15.33 9.69
C VAL A 55 -14.59 14.05 9.13
N ILE A 56 -15.90 13.92 9.22
CA ILE A 56 -16.63 12.80 8.66
C ILE A 56 -17.06 13.16 7.23
N VAL A 57 -16.78 12.27 6.29
CA VAL A 57 -17.24 12.39 4.90
C VAL A 57 -18.76 12.26 4.87
N ASP A 58 -19.44 13.21 4.23
CA ASP A 58 -20.90 13.35 4.22
C ASP A 58 -21.57 12.85 2.91
N ARG A 59 -20.78 12.54 1.89
CA ARG A 59 -21.24 12.17 0.55
C ARG A 59 -20.33 11.13 -0.10
N GLU A 60 -20.81 10.48 -1.15
CA GLU A 60 -19.98 9.58 -1.94
C GLU A 60 -18.95 10.38 -2.74
N LEU A 61 -17.69 9.95 -2.70
CA LEU A 61 -16.59 10.63 -3.37
C LEU A 61 -15.87 9.67 -4.30
N LEU A 62 -15.78 10.02 -5.58
CA LEU A 62 -15.03 9.24 -6.58
C LEU A 62 -13.56 9.66 -6.60
N PHE A 63 -12.68 8.68 -6.49
CA PHE A 63 -11.23 8.88 -6.57
C PHE A 63 -10.58 7.89 -7.54
N GLN A 64 -9.47 8.33 -8.12
CA GLN A 64 -8.54 7.51 -8.87
C GLN A 64 -7.31 7.19 -8.02
N VAL A 65 -6.88 5.93 -8.01
CA VAL A 65 -5.68 5.49 -7.29
C VAL A 65 -4.45 5.76 -8.15
N LEU A 66 -3.59 6.67 -7.68
CA LEU A 66 -2.32 7.00 -8.32
C LEU A 66 -1.18 6.07 -7.88
N MET A 67 -1.19 5.69 -6.61
CA MET A 67 -0.11 4.91 -6.00
C MET A 67 -0.61 4.12 -4.81
N VAL A 68 -0.07 2.92 -4.61
CA VAL A 68 -0.28 2.10 -3.41
C VAL A 68 1.08 1.70 -2.86
N GLU A 69 1.39 2.14 -1.64
CA GLU A 69 2.63 1.82 -0.94
C GLU A 69 2.32 0.94 0.27
N ASN A 70 2.99 -0.20 0.41
CA ASN A 70 2.95 -0.95 1.66
C ASN A 70 3.85 -0.23 2.68
N ILE A 71 3.27 0.25 3.78
CA ILE A 71 4.01 0.95 4.83
C ILE A 71 4.30 0.06 6.05
N THR A 72 3.87 -1.20 6.03
CA THR A 72 4.22 -2.20 7.04
C THR A 72 5.63 -2.75 6.83
N LYS A 73 6.07 -2.91 5.58
CA LYS A 73 7.42 -3.41 5.26
C LYS A 73 8.42 -2.27 5.12
N SER A 74 9.67 -2.50 5.52
CA SER A 74 10.75 -1.55 5.27
C SER A 74 10.94 -1.33 3.75
N LYS A 75 11.39 -0.13 3.35
CA LYS A 75 11.65 0.18 1.93
C LYS A 75 12.74 -0.71 1.35
N LEU A 76 13.77 -1.02 2.14
CA LEU A 76 14.89 -1.88 1.73
C LEU A 76 14.40 -3.30 1.43
N THR A 77 13.62 -3.89 2.34
CA THR A 77 13.01 -5.21 2.14
C THR A 77 12.13 -5.25 0.90
N GLN A 78 11.35 -4.20 0.65
CA GLN A 78 10.51 -4.12 -0.56
C GLN A 78 11.35 -4.04 -1.84
N ILE A 79 12.46 -3.29 -1.84
CA ILE A 79 13.39 -3.22 -2.98
C ILE A 79 13.99 -4.61 -3.25
N ASP A 80 14.44 -5.31 -2.22
CA ASP A 80 15.06 -6.63 -2.34
C ASP A 80 14.05 -7.68 -2.86
N ASP A 81 12.81 -7.65 -2.34
CA ASP A 81 11.70 -8.49 -2.82
C ASP A 81 11.45 -8.26 -4.33
N ILE A 82 11.40 -7.00 -4.77
CA ILE A 82 11.16 -6.65 -6.19
C ILE A 82 12.34 -7.06 -7.08
N LYS A 83 13.58 -6.79 -6.64
CA LYS A 83 14.78 -7.18 -7.40
C LYS A 83 14.88 -8.68 -7.58
N THR A 84 14.55 -9.44 -6.54
CA THR A 84 14.52 -10.90 -6.59
C THR A 84 13.46 -11.40 -7.55
N LYS A 85 12.30 -10.74 -7.61
CA LYS A 85 11.24 -11.05 -8.57
C LYS A 85 11.64 -10.75 -10.02
N LEU A 86 12.34 -9.63 -10.25
CA LEU A 86 12.78 -9.22 -11.60
C LEU A 86 13.96 -10.06 -12.11
N ASP A 87 14.89 -10.42 -11.22
CA ASP A 87 16.05 -11.24 -11.55
C ASP A 87 16.27 -12.33 -10.48
N PRO A 88 15.57 -13.47 -10.60
CA PRO A 88 15.68 -14.55 -9.62
C PRO A 88 17.08 -15.17 -9.58
N LYS A 89 17.93 -14.94 -10.60
CA LYS A 89 19.29 -15.47 -10.64
C LYS A 89 20.25 -14.68 -9.75
N LYS A 90 19.90 -13.45 -9.35
CA LYS A 90 20.70 -12.61 -8.44
C LYS A 90 20.39 -12.84 -6.97
N GLN A 91 19.53 -13.79 -6.64
CA GLN A 91 19.25 -14.14 -5.24
C GLN A 91 20.50 -14.73 -4.59
N LYS A 92 21.29 -13.88 -3.94
CA LYS A 92 22.39 -14.32 -3.07
C LYS A 92 21.77 -14.87 -1.80
N VAL A 93 21.41 -16.14 -1.84
CA VAL A 93 21.09 -16.89 -0.64
C VAL A 93 22.40 -17.00 0.16
N ASP A 94 22.42 -16.46 1.37
CA ASP A 94 23.53 -16.70 2.29
C ASP A 94 23.49 -18.19 2.65
N ARG A 95 24.34 -18.97 1.98
CA ARG A 95 24.45 -20.41 2.19
C ARG A 95 25.44 -20.61 3.32
N LEU A 96 24.95 -20.62 4.56
CA LEU A 96 25.76 -21.13 5.65
C LEU A 96 26.08 -22.61 5.38
N ARG A 97 27.37 -22.89 5.26
CA ARG A 97 27.90 -24.25 5.21
C ARG A 97 27.74 -24.83 6.61
N SER A 98 26.66 -25.55 6.89
CA SER A 98 26.56 -26.34 8.11
C SER A 98 27.82 -27.20 8.20
N GLY A 99 28.51 -27.07 9.33
CA GLY A 99 29.85 -27.57 9.55
C GLY A 99 30.03 -29.03 9.17
N ALA A 100 31.25 -29.37 8.79
CA ALA A 100 31.67 -30.72 8.43
C ALA A 100 31.40 -31.70 9.58
N GLN A 101 30.38 -32.55 9.44
CA GLN A 101 30.31 -33.80 10.18
C GLN A 101 29.66 -34.88 9.32
N GLY A 102 30.46 -35.89 8.99
CA GLY A 102 30.02 -37.26 8.74
C GLY A 102 29.35 -37.55 7.38
N ASN A 103 29.97 -38.47 6.64
CA ASN A 103 29.44 -39.23 5.50
C ASN A 103 27.90 -39.31 5.43
N GLY A 104 27.29 -38.38 4.70
CA GLY A 104 25.85 -38.35 4.44
C GLY A 104 25.54 -37.20 3.48
N ALA A 105 24.61 -37.40 2.55
CA ALA A 105 24.33 -36.48 1.46
C ALA A 105 24.16 -35.02 1.93
N LYS A 106 24.90 -34.11 1.29
CA LYS A 106 24.94 -32.67 1.59
C LYS A 106 23.53 -32.06 1.46
N LYS A 107 22.86 -31.84 2.58
CA LYS A 107 21.57 -31.14 2.64
C LYS A 107 21.85 -29.64 2.67
N TYR A 108 21.52 -28.94 1.60
CA TYR A 108 21.55 -27.47 1.56
C TYR A 108 20.21 -26.96 2.10
N GLU A 109 20.24 -26.16 3.15
CA GLU A 109 19.06 -25.49 3.69
C GLU A 109 19.10 -24.01 3.30
N VAL A 110 18.00 -23.53 2.71
CA VAL A 110 17.87 -22.16 2.19
C VAL A 110 17.27 -21.30 3.30
N ILE A 111 18.07 -20.41 3.88
CA ILE A 111 17.59 -19.46 4.89
C ILE A 111 17.10 -18.21 4.16
N THR A 112 15.80 -17.94 4.23
CA THR A 112 15.19 -16.75 3.61
C THR A 112 14.95 -15.62 4.61
N GLN A 113 14.91 -15.92 5.91
CA GLN A 113 14.71 -14.94 6.98
C GLN A 113 15.47 -15.40 8.24
N VAL A 114 16.18 -14.47 8.88
CA VAL A 114 16.77 -14.66 10.21
C VAL A 114 15.93 -13.84 11.18
N ASP A 115 15.15 -14.53 12.00
CA ASP A 115 14.46 -13.91 13.14
C ASP A 115 15.48 -13.79 14.26
N MET A 116 15.80 -12.57 14.70
CA MET A 116 16.81 -12.31 15.72
C MET A 116 16.23 -12.25 17.15
N GLU A 117 14.99 -12.70 17.32
CA GLU A 117 14.26 -12.64 18.59
C GLU A 117 14.12 -14.03 19.21
N ASP A 118 15.24 -14.74 19.45
CA ASP A 118 15.24 -15.87 20.39
C ASP A 118 16.64 -16.05 20.98
N ASP A 119 16.99 -15.18 21.93
CA ASP A 119 18.17 -15.35 22.77
C ASP A 119 17.71 -15.69 24.19
N GLY A 120 17.73 -16.99 24.50
CA GLY A 120 17.71 -17.50 25.86
C GLY A 120 16.69 -18.59 26.14
N ASN A 121 17.06 -19.86 25.97
CA ASN A 121 17.50 -20.71 27.10
C ASN A 121 17.90 -22.11 26.60
N VAL A 122 19.19 -22.44 26.66
CA VAL A 122 19.69 -23.81 26.51
C VAL A 122 19.71 -24.46 27.89
N ALA A 123 18.84 -25.44 28.13
CA ALA A 123 19.07 -26.52 29.10
C ALA A 123 18.08 -27.70 28.90
N ASP A 124 18.57 -28.70 28.18
CA ASP A 124 18.58 -30.14 28.52
C ASP A 124 17.31 -31.00 28.73
N ASN A 125 17.34 -32.10 27.97
CA ASN A 125 16.92 -33.48 28.26
C ASN A 125 15.47 -33.97 27.97
N ASN A 126 15.42 -34.81 26.92
CA ASN A 126 14.74 -36.11 26.82
C ASN A 126 13.25 -36.22 27.21
N CYS A 127 12.39 -36.45 26.21
CA CYS A 127 11.71 -37.74 25.98
C CYS A 127 10.53 -37.63 25.00
N ALA A 128 10.44 -38.63 24.13
CA ALA A 128 9.22 -39.26 23.59
C ALA A 128 8.21 -38.43 22.77
N LYS A 129 8.14 -38.82 21.49
CA LYS A 129 6.95 -39.22 20.70
C LYS A 129 5.60 -38.54 20.98
N GLU A 130 5.05 -38.08 19.86
CA GLU A 130 3.62 -37.99 19.54
C GLU A 130 2.81 -37.05 20.43
N ASN A 131 2.50 -35.86 19.91
CA ASN A 131 1.10 -35.49 19.71
C ASN A 131 0.99 -34.22 18.86
N ASN A 132 0.05 -34.27 17.91
CA ASN A 132 -0.66 -33.16 17.28
C ASN A 132 -0.40 -31.79 17.92
N SER A 133 0.54 -31.04 17.35
CA SER A 133 0.52 -29.59 17.47
C SER A 133 0.03 -29.05 16.14
N ASN A 134 -1.27 -28.75 16.10
CA ASN A 134 -1.82 -27.79 15.16
C ASN A 134 -0.89 -26.58 15.17
N ASN A 135 -0.11 -26.39 14.11
CA ASN A 135 0.59 -25.14 13.82
C ASN A 135 -0.47 -24.05 13.56
N ASN A 136 -1.07 -23.59 14.64
CA ASN A 136 -1.97 -22.45 14.68
C ASN A 136 -1.18 -21.21 15.14
N SER A 137 0.05 -21.06 14.63
CA SER A 137 0.94 -19.92 14.87
C SER A 137 0.89 -18.87 13.74
N SER A 138 -0.20 -18.77 12.98
CA SER A 138 -0.39 -17.71 11.96
C SER A 138 -1.57 -16.77 12.24
N ALA A 139 -2.12 -16.80 13.47
CA ALA A 139 -3.21 -15.92 13.88
C ALA A 139 -2.79 -14.45 14.12
N ALA A 140 -1.51 -14.11 13.99
CA ALA A 140 -1.10 -12.77 13.61
C ALA A 140 -1.21 -12.65 12.09
N LYS A 141 -2.44 -12.61 11.56
CA LYS A 141 -2.68 -12.22 10.16
C LYS A 141 -1.96 -10.91 9.95
N ASN A 142 -0.85 -10.94 9.20
CA ASN A 142 -0.05 -9.79 8.81
C ASN A 142 -0.99 -8.66 8.35
N LYS A 143 -1.30 -7.74 9.26
CA LYS A 143 -2.23 -6.64 9.00
C LYS A 143 -1.44 -5.60 8.23
N ALA A 144 -1.26 -5.87 6.94
CA ALA A 144 -0.59 -4.95 6.05
C ALA A 144 -1.38 -3.62 6.00
N VAL A 145 -0.64 -2.54 6.22
CA VAL A 145 -1.12 -1.18 6.12
C VAL A 145 -0.51 -0.60 4.85
N PHE A 146 -1.38 -0.01 4.04
CA PHE A 146 -1.11 0.59 2.77
C PHE A 146 -1.40 2.07 2.86
N LYS A 147 -0.49 2.87 2.32
CA LYS A 147 -0.70 4.28 2.00
C LYS A 147 -1.12 4.37 0.55
N LEU A 148 -2.31 4.89 0.30
CA LEU A 148 -2.81 5.17 -1.03
C LEU A 148 -2.65 6.65 -1.33
N THR A 149 -2.27 6.96 -2.56
CA THR A 149 -2.33 8.31 -3.12
C THR A 149 -3.52 8.36 -4.06
N LEU A 150 -4.47 9.23 -3.76
CA LEU A 150 -5.76 9.34 -4.43
C LEU A 150 -5.84 10.67 -5.17
N GLN A 151 -6.40 10.67 -6.37
CA GLN A 151 -6.66 11.85 -7.17
C GLN A 151 -8.17 12.03 -7.32
N SER A 152 -8.65 13.23 -7.04
CA SER A 152 -10.03 13.62 -7.28
C SER A 152 -10.25 14.02 -8.75
N LYS A 153 -11.50 14.19 -9.16
CA LYS A 153 -11.84 14.67 -10.51
C LYS A 153 -11.31 16.09 -10.83
N SER A 154 -11.09 16.94 -9.82
CA SER A 154 -10.46 18.25 -10.00
C SER A 154 -8.94 18.19 -10.12
N GLY A 155 -8.34 17.00 -9.97
CA GLY A 155 -6.89 16.80 -9.97
C GLY A 155 -6.25 16.92 -8.58
N ASP A 156 -7.01 17.31 -7.54
CA ASP A 156 -6.48 17.41 -6.18
C ASP A 156 -6.05 16.04 -5.66
N VAL A 157 -4.89 16.00 -5.00
CA VAL A 157 -4.26 14.77 -4.49
C VAL A 157 -4.43 14.66 -2.98
N PHE A 158 -4.95 13.52 -2.55
CA PHE A 158 -5.15 13.17 -1.14
C PHE A 158 -4.42 11.89 -0.79
N PHE A 159 -4.16 11.69 0.50
CA PHE A 159 -3.64 10.42 1.01
C PHE A 159 -4.75 9.64 1.70
N ALA A 160 -4.61 8.32 1.69
CA ALA A 160 -5.46 7.45 2.48
C ALA A 160 -4.65 6.32 3.09
N ILE A 161 -5.08 5.84 4.26
CA ILE A 161 -4.50 4.67 4.93
C ILE A 161 -5.62 3.71 5.30
N ASN A 162 -5.39 2.42 5.18
CA ASN A 162 -6.39 1.43 5.59
C ASN A 162 -6.30 1.15 7.09
N SER A 163 -7.43 1.23 7.77
CA SER A 163 -7.61 0.83 9.17
C SER A 163 -7.97 -0.65 9.29
N THR A 164 -8.62 -1.21 8.27
CA THR A 164 -8.93 -2.65 8.14
C THR A 164 -8.19 -3.22 6.93
N PRO A 165 -7.91 -4.52 6.87
CA PRO A 165 -7.38 -5.14 5.66
C PRO A 165 -8.28 -4.82 4.47
N ILE A 166 -7.68 -4.42 3.34
CA ILE A 166 -8.37 -4.20 2.07
C ILE A 166 -8.00 -5.32 1.11
N SER A 167 -9.00 -5.94 0.48
CA SER A 167 -8.79 -7.09 -0.41
C SER A 167 -8.13 -6.73 -1.75
N TRP A 168 -8.19 -5.46 -2.12
CA TRP A 168 -7.71 -4.91 -3.39
C TRP A 168 -6.38 -4.15 -3.26
N SER A 169 -5.56 -4.49 -2.26
CA SER A 169 -4.24 -3.85 -2.04
C SER A 169 -3.27 -3.98 -3.23
N SER A 170 -3.46 -4.98 -4.07
CA SER A 170 -2.67 -5.21 -5.29
C SER A 170 -3.35 -4.64 -6.55
N CYS A 171 -4.23 -3.64 -6.41
CA CYS A 171 -4.91 -3.02 -7.54
C CYS A 171 -3.94 -2.39 -8.54
N MET A 172 -4.45 -2.15 -9.75
CA MET A 172 -3.71 -1.50 -10.82
C MET A 172 -3.77 0.01 -10.65
N LEU A 173 -2.71 0.70 -11.09
CA LEU A 173 -2.72 2.17 -11.07
C LEU A 173 -3.79 2.69 -12.05
N GLY A 174 -4.47 3.77 -11.68
CA GLY A 174 -5.61 4.30 -12.41
C GLY A 174 -6.95 3.62 -12.05
N SER A 175 -6.95 2.59 -11.20
CA SER A 175 -8.20 2.04 -10.66
C SER A 175 -9.02 3.11 -9.93
N LYS A 176 -10.34 3.01 -10.02
CA LYS A 176 -11.30 3.91 -9.38
C LYS A 176 -11.85 3.30 -8.10
N ILE A 177 -12.08 4.15 -7.11
CA ILE A 177 -12.73 3.79 -5.87
C ILE A 177 -13.78 4.84 -5.51
N VAL A 178 -14.82 4.42 -4.82
CA VAL A 178 -15.78 5.32 -4.17
C VAL A 178 -15.57 5.26 -2.68
N ILE A 179 -15.27 6.39 -2.06
CA ILE A 179 -15.28 6.56 -0.61
C ILE A 179 -16.71 6.88 -0.20
N LEU A 180 -17.26 6.10 0.72
CA LEU A 180 -18.64 6.23 1.18
C LEU A 180 -18.75 7.24 2.34
N PRO A 181 -19.96 7.82 2.55
CA PRO A 181 -20.27 8.60 3.74
C PRO A 181 -19.93 7.85 5.03
N GLY A 182 -19.51 8.59 6.06
CA GLY A 182 -19.05 8.05 7.33
C GLY A 182 -17.56 7.74 7.39
N THR A 183 -16.82 7.84 6.28
CA THR A 183 -15.36 7.71 6.28
C THR A 183 -14.73 8.87 7.05
N VAL A 184 -13.71 8.60 7.87
CA VAL A 184 -13.03 9.63 8.65
C VAL A 184 -11.90 10.24 7.81
N PHE A 185 -11.85 11.56 7.73
CA PHE A 185 -10.79 12.36 7.16
C PHE A 185 -10.06 13.14 8.26
N ASN A 186 -8.75 12.94 8.38
CA ASN A 186 -7.95 13.53 9.44
C ASN A 186 -6.61 14.03 8.91
N ARG A 187 -6.36 15.34 9.04
CA ARG A 187 -5.11 16.01 8.67
C ARG A 187 -4.63 15.66 7.26
N GLY A 188 -5.51 15.74 6.27
CA GLY A 188 -5.18 15.42 4.87
C GLY A 188 -5.22 13.93 4.52
N VAL A 189 -5.61 13.04 5.44
CA VAL A 189 -5.59 11.59 5.24
C VAL A 189 -6.97 10.97 5.47
N PHE A 190 -7.46 10.20 4.51
CA PHE A 190 -8.64 9.34 4.70
C PHE A 190 -8.27 8.07 5.45
N ILE A 191 -9.08 7.71 6.44
CA ILE A 191 -8.95 6.47 7.21
C ILE A 191 -9.95 5.46 6.65
N LEU A 192 -9.47 4.57 5.78
CA LEU A 192 -10.32 3.66 5.03
C LEU A 192 -10.65 2.41 5.84
N LYS A 193 -11.94 2.06 5.87
CA LYS A 193 -12.42 0.74 6.25
C LYS A 193 -12.96 0.05 4.99
N ASP A 194 -12.84 -1.27 4.93
CA ASP A 194 -13.29 -2.06 3.76
C ASP A 194 -14.80 -1.84 3.52
N SER A 195 -15.60 -1.73 4.58
CA SER A 195 -17.03 -1.43 4.50
C SER A 195 -17.38 0.00 4.03
N GLN A 196 -16.40 0.90 3.99
CA GLN A 196 -16.57 2.32 3.64
C GLN A 196 -15.98 2.67 2.28
N VAL A 197 -15.51 1.67 1.52
CA VAL A 197 -14.90 1.87 0.22
C VAL A 197 -15.45 0.84 -0.76
N ILE A 198 -15.89 1.31 -1.92
CA ILE A 198 -16.27 0.44 -3.04
C ILE A 198 -15.16 0.50 -4.07
N PHE A 199 -14.49 -0.64 -4.28
CA PHE A 199 -13.51 -0.78 -5.35
C PHE A 199 -14.22 -0.98 -6.69
N LEU A 200 -13.98 -0.07 -7.65
CA LEU A 200 -14.61 -0.11 -8.96
C LEU A 200 -13.78 -0.83 -10.02
N GLY A 201 -12.49 -1.03 -9.78
CA GLY A 201 -11.56 -1.53 -10.79
C GLY A 201 -11.14 -0.43 -11.75
N GLY A 202 -10.79 -0.78 -12.99
CA GLY A 202 -10.22 0.15 -13.96
C GLY A 202 -8.69 0.16 -13.96
N ILE A 203 -8.11 0.66 -15.04
CA ILE A 203 -6.67 0.63 -15.27
C ILE A 203 -6.24 1.76 -16.19
N ASN A 204 -5.19 2.47 -15.81
CA ASN A 204 -4.42 3.27 -16.75
C ASN A 204 -3.24 2.43 -17.26
N ARG A 205 -3.30 1.97 -18.51
CA ARG A 205 -2.31 1.02 -19.06
C ARG A 205 -0.90 1.58 -19.03
N VAL A 206 -0.74 2.84 -19.44
CA VAL A 206 0.56 3.53 -19.51
C VAL A 206 1.24 3.59 -18.14
N TRP A 207 0.46 3.75 -17.07
CA TRP A 207 0.99 3.81 -15.71
C TRP A 207 1.46 2.45 -15.17
N ASN A 208 0.89 1.36 -15.69
CA ASN A 208 1.21 0.00 -15.23
C ASN A 208 2.31 -0.68 -16.06
N GLU A 209 2.73 -0.10 -17.19
CA GLU A 209 3.90 -0.55 -17.94
C GLU A 209 5.16 -0.47 -17.08
N ASN A 210 5.91 -1.58 -17.01
CA ASN A 210 7.13 -1.72 -16.19
C ASN A 210 6.92 -1.28 -14.72
N ARG A 211 5.73 -1.53 -14.16
CA ARG A 211 5.33 -1.11 -12.81
C ARG A 211 6.35 -1.48 -11.74
N ASP A 212 6.81 -2.74 -11.74
CA ASP A 212 7.74 -3.24 -10.70
C ASP A 212 9.08 -2.51 -10.77
N GLN A 213 9.60 -2.25 -11.97
CA GLN A 213 10.83 -1.48 -12.15
C GLN A 213 10.65 -0.03 -11.69
N LYS A 214 9.60 0.66 -12.15
CA LYS A 214 9.28 2.05 -11.75
C LYS A 214 9.10 2.15 -10.23
N PHE A 215 8.47 1.16 -9.62
CA PHE A 215 8.25 1.12 -8.18
C PHE A 215 9.57 0.88 -7.41
N CYS A 216 10.45 0.01 -7.92
CA CYS A 216 11.80 -0.17 -7.38
C CYS A 216 12.59 1.15 -7.41
N ASP A 217 12.63 1.82 -8.56
CA ASP A 217 13.35 3.09 -8.76
C ASP A 217 12.80 4.19 -7.83
N TYR A 218 11.48 4.24 -7.65
CA TYR A 218 10.81 5.13 -6.70
C TYR A 218 11.24 4.87 -5.26
N LEU A 219 11.24 3.61 -4.81
CA LEU A 219 11.63 3.24 -3.45
C LEU A 219 13.10 3.55 -3.19
N GLU A 220 13.99 3.28 -4.15
CA GLU A 220 15.41 3.63 -4.06
C GLU A 220 15.61 5.13 -3.93
N SER A 221 14.98 5.92 -4.80
CA SER A 221 15.05 7.38 -4.78
C SER A 221 14.51 7.97 -3.48
N LYS A 222 13.43 7.40 -2.93
CA LYS A 222 12.86 7.81 -1.64
C LYS A 222 13.80 7.46 -0.48
N LEU A 223 14.40 6.27 -0.50
CA LEU A 223 15.35 5.83 0.52
C LEU A 223 16.63 6.69 0.50
N GLN A 224 17.11 7.08 -0.68
CA GLN A 224 18.25 8.00 -0.81
C GLN A 224 17.93 9.40 -0.23
N ARG A 225 16.74 9.94 -0.51
CA ARG A 225 16.29 11.22 0.09
C ARG A 225 16.21 11.15 1.60
N ASP A 226 15.65 10.07 2.15
CA ASP A 226 15.56 9.87 3.60
C ASP A 226 16.97 9.82 4.24
N LYS A 227 17.93 9.15 3.60
CA LYS A 227 19.34 9.13 4.05
C LYS A 227 19.99 10.51 4.05
N GLN A 228 19.73 11.33 3.03
CA GLN A 228 20.26 12.69 2.95
C GLN A 228 19.71 13.59 4.06
N LEU A 229 18.42 13.46 4.40
CA LEU A 229 17.81 14.21 5.50
C LEU A 229 18.42 13.85 6.86
N VAL A 230 18.70 12.56 7.08
CA VAL A 230 19.34 12.10 8.32
C VAL A 230 20.80 12.57 8.41
N ASN A 231 21.55 12.54 7.30
CA ASN A 231 22.96 12.92 7.28
C ASN A 231 23.21 14.43 7.21
N GLY A 232 22.22 15.24 6.79
CA GLY A 232 22.33 16.70 6.68
C GLY A 232 22.14 17.49 7.98
N GLY A 233 21.73 16.83 9.08
CA GLY A 233 21.40 17.48 10.36
C GLY A 233 22.59 17.83 11.27
N SER A 234 23.82 17.45 10.92
CA SER A 234 25.01 17.61 11.77
C SER A 234 25.85 18.86 11.49
N LYS A 235 25.23 19.99 11.10
CA LYS A 235 25.91 21.29 11.22
C LYS A 235 25.85 21.76 12.67
N LYS A 236 26.86 21.36 13.45
CA LYS A 236 27.24 21.97 14.74
C LYS A 236 27.09 23.49 14.62
N ARG A 237 26.14 24.08 15.36
CA ARG A 237 26.16 25.53 15.63
C ARG A 237 27.49 25.82 16.32
N LYS A 238 28.42 26.49 15.64
CA LYS A 238 29.51 27.17 16.33
C LYS A 238 28.86 28.27 17.15
N ALA A 239 28.94 28.15 18.47
CA ALA A 239 28.78 29.31 19.34
C ALA A 239 29.91 30.27 18.98
N ASN A 240 29.57 31.48 18.54
CA ASN A 240 30.53 32.57 18.52
C ASN A 240 30.58 33.12 19.94
N ASP A 241 31.76 33.06 20.55
CA ASP A 241 32.19 33.98 21.61
C ASP A 241 32.42 35.37 20.99
#